data_AF-A0A838TSS9-F1
#
_entry.id   AF-A0A838TSS9-F1
#
_cell.length_a   1.000
_cell.length_b   1.000
_cell.length_c   1.000
_cell.angle_alpha   90.00
_cell.angle_beta   90.00
_cell.angle_gamma   90.00
#
_symmetry.space_group_name_H-M   'P 1'
#
loop_
_entity.id
_entity.type
_entity.pdbx_description
1 polymer ?
#
loop_
_entity_poly.entity_id
_entity_poly.type
_entity_poly.pdbx_seq_one_letter_code
_entity_poly.pdbx_strand_id
1 'polypeptide(L)'
;MKILVTGATGFVGKYVIKELLKYDHQIIATVRNKNSVTHLQNKIKFIEIDLDNIASDKNYFSESGNPDLLIHLAWQGLPNYKEAFHLEKNLPSHTAFLKNMVDNGMQNVVVTGTCFEYGMKEGCLSEEMATDPQNAYAMAKDKLRIFLEELQKENAFNLKWIRLFYMC
;
A
#
# COMPACT_ATOMS: atom_id res chain seq x y z
N MET A 1 3.16 -19.15 2.52
CA MET A 1 2.36 -18.01 3.03
C MET A 1 1.50 -17.45 1.91
N LYS A 2 0.39 -16.81 2.28
CA LYS A 2 -0.52 -16.09 1.41
C LYS A 2 -0.23 -14.60 1.46
N ILE A 3 0.16 -14.02 0.32
CA ILE A 3 0.63 -12.64 0.24
C ILE A 3 -0.30 -11.85 -0.68
N LEU A 4 -0.92 -10.80 -0.13
CA LEU A 4 -1.70 -9.84 -0.89
C LEU A 4 -0.80 -8.66 -1.30
N VAL A 5 -0.77 -8.36 -2.60
CA VAL A 5 -0.01 -7.24 -3.16
C VAL A 5 -0.96 -6.27 -3.84
N THR A 6 -1.01 -5.03 -3.35
CA THR A 6 -1.69 -3.93 -4.07
C THR A 6 -0.70 -3.22 -4.98
N GLY A 7 -1.18 -2.68 -6.11
CA GLY A 7 -0.28 -2.02 -7.08
C GLY A 7 0.68 -2.98 -7.77
N ALA A 8 0.33 -4.27 -7.82
CA ALA A 8 1.14 -5.36 -8.37
C ALA A 8 1.52 -5.17 -9.84
N THR A 9 0.69 -4.47 -10.62
CA THR A 9 0.95 -4.13 -12.03
C THR A 9 1.75 -2.84 -12.22
N GLY A 10 2.04 -2.12 -11.14
CA GLY A 10 2.82 -0.89 -11.15
C GLY A 10 4.32 -1.12 -11.31
N PHE A 11 5.07 -0.01 -11.32
CA PHE A 11 6.52 -0.01 -11.54
C PHE A 11 7.28 -0.90 -10.54
N VAL A 12 7.06 -0.71 -9.24
CA VAL A 12 7.68 -1.53 -8.17
C VAL A 12 7.02 -2.91 -8.09
N GLY A 13 5.69 -2.95 -8.21
CA GLY A 13 4.89 -4.16 -8.04
C GLY A 13 5.32 -5.31 -8.93
N LYS A 14 5.63 -5.06 -10.21
CA LYS A 14 6.06 -6.14 -11.13
C LYS A 14 7.36 -6.82 -10.69
N TYR A 15 8.30 -6.08 -10.09
CA TYR A 15 9.55 -6.64 -9.59
C TYR A 15 9.34 -7.38 -8.27
N VAL A 16 8.51 -6.85 -7.38
CA VAL A 16 8.13 -7.53 -6.13
C VAL A 16 7.44 -8.86 -6.45
N ILE A 17 6.47 -8.87 -7.36
CA ILE A 17 5.80 -10.10 -7.82
C ILE A 17 6.81 -11.09 -8.40
N LYS A 18 7.72 -10.63 -9.27
CA LYS A 18 8.77 -11.48 -9.86
C LYS A 18 9.66 -12.12 -8.79
N GLU A 19 10.01 -11.38 -7.74
CA GLU A 19 10.83 -11.89 -6.63
C GLU A 19 10.04 -12.89 -5.78
N LEU A 20 8.80 -12.57 -5.42
CA LEU A 20 7.94 -13.44 -4.62
C LEU A 20 7.67 -14.78 -5.31
N LEU A 21 7.55 -14.80 -6.64
CA LEU A 21 7.34 -16.02 -7.44
C LEU A 21 8.54 -16.99 -7.43
N LYS A 22 9.71 -16.59 -6.90
CA LYS A 22 10.85 -17.49 -6.71
C LYS A 22 10.68 -18.40 -5.49
N TYR A 23 9.74 -18.08 -4.61
CA TYR A 23 9.48 -18.79 -3.36
C TYR A 23 8.12 -19.49 -3.41
N ASP A 24 7.92 -20.46 -2.51
CA ASP A 24 6.65 -21.19 -2.40
C ASP A 24 5.61 -20.37 -1.62
N HIS A 25 5.04 -19.39 -2.30
CA HIS A 25 4.04 -18.46 -1.77
C HIS A 25 2.79 -18.43 -2.64
N GLN A 26 1.63 -18.30 -2.00
CA GLN A 26 0.36 -18.04 -2.68
C GLN A 26 0.22 -16.53 -2.88
N ILE A 27 0.41 -16.09 -4.12
CA ILE A 27 0.39 -14.65 -4.45
C ILE A 27 -1.00 -14.24 -4.89
N ILE A 28 -1.52 -13.20 -4.24
CA ILE A 28 -2.78 -12.55 -4.59
C ILE A 28 -2.47 -11.11 -4.97
N ALA A 29 -2.93 -10.68 -6.13
CA ALA A 29 -2.71 -9.33 -6.63
C ALA A 29 -4.04 -8.60 -6.78
N THR A 30 -4.12 -7.37 -6.29
CA THR A 30 -5.27 -6.50 -6.57
C THR A 30 -5.10 -5.81 -7.91
N VAL A 31 -6.20 -5.74 -8.66
CA VAL A 31 -6.31 -4.97 -9.89
C VAL A 31 -7.61 -4.19 -9.91
N ARG A 32 -7.66 -3.09 -10.65
CA ARG A 32 -8.91 -2.34 -10.86
C ARG A 32 -9.86 -3.04 -11.82
N ASN A 33 -9.31 -3.79 -12.78
CA ASN A 33 -10.08 -4.51 -13.77
C ASN A 33 -9.38 -5.85 -14.09
N LYS A 34 -10.04 -6.97 -13.77
CA LYS A 34 -9.49 -8.32 -14.00
C LYS A 34 -9.15 -8.62 -15.47
N ASN A 35 -9.82 -7.97 -16.42
CA ASN A 35 -9.60 -8.19 -17.85
C ASN A 35 -8.23 -7.68 -18.33
N SER A 36 -7.55 -6.85 -17.53
CA SER A 36 -6.23 -6.29 -17.87
C SER A 36 -5.05 -7.26 -17.65
N VAL A 37 -5.26 -8.41 -16.99
CA VAL A 37 -4.18 -9.29 -16.48
C VAL A 37 -4.36 -10.77 -16.85
N THR A 38 -5.06 -11.04 -17.95
CA THR A 38 -5.38 -12.41 -18.43
C THR A 38 -4.15 -13.30 -18.71
N HIS A 39 -2.98 -12.74 -18.97
CA HIS A 39 -1.77 -13.48 -19.34
C HIS A 39 -0.92 -13.97 -18.15
N LEU A 40 -1.24 -13.59 -16.90
CA LEU A 40 -0.44 -13.90 -15.70
C LEU A 40 -1.10 -14.92 -14.75
N GLN A 41 -2.21 -15.55 -15.17
CA GLN A 41 -3.14 -16.23 -14.27
C GLN A 41 -2.62 -17.52 -13.63
N ASN A 42 -1.64 -18.22 -14.22
CA ASN A 42 -1.29 -19.57 -13.77
C ASN A 42 -0.56 -19.62 -12.42
N LYS A 43 -0.02 -18.51 -11.91
CA LYS A 43 0.71 -18.46 -10.62
C LYS A 43 0.23 -17.37 -9.66
N ILE A 44 -0.65 -16.49 -10.10
CA ILE A 44 -1.10 -15.33 -9.33
C ILE A 44 -2.63 -15.32 -9.34
N LYS A 45 -3.24 -15.28 -8.16
CA LYS A 45 -4.68 -15.05 -8.03
C LYS A 45 -4.95 -13.56 -8.14
N PHE A 46 -5.76 -13.14 -9.11
CA PHE A 46 -6.17 -11.74 -9.25
C PHE A 46 -7.53 -11.50 -8.60
N ILE A 47 -7.62 -10.47 -7.78
CA ILE A 47 -8.87 -9.99 -7.18
C ILE A 47 -9.11 -8.55 -7.62
N GLU A 48 -10.38 -8.21 -7.82
CA GLU A 48 -10.75 -6.85 -8.23
C GLU A 48 -11.03 -6.04 -6.98
N ILE A 49 -10.16 -5.06 -6.71
CA ILE A 49 -10.35 -4.10 -5.63
C ILE A 49 -9.98 -2.74 -6.21
N ASP A 50 -11.00 -1.89 -6.36
CA ASP A 50 -10.80 -0.51 -6.72
C ASP A 50 -10.55 0.33 -5.48
N LEU A 51 -9.28 0.68 -5.26
CA LEU A 51 -8.86 1.54 -4.16
C LEU A 51 -9.31 2.99 -4.34
N ASP A 52 -9.96 3.36 -5.45
CA ASP A 52 -10.62 4.67 -5.59
C ASP A 52 -12.06 4.67 -5.04
N ASN A 53 -12.63 3.49 -4.80
CA ASN A 53 -14.01 3.31 -4.38
C ASN A 53 -14.14 2.14 -3.39
N ILE A 54 -13.66 2.39 -2.17
CA ILE A 54 -13.75 1.43 -1.07
C ILE A 54 -15.16 1.44 -0.49
N ALA A 55 -15.83 0.30 -0.57
CA ALA A 55 -17.17 0.08 -0.04
C ALA A 55 -17.07 -0.34 1.44
N SER A 56 -17.86 0.31 2.30
CA SER A 56 -17.82 0.10 3.75
C SER A 56 -18.44 -1.22 4.22
N ASP A 57 -19.29 -1.84 3.40
CA ASP A 57 -20.00 -3.08 3.68
C ASP A 57 -19.21 -4.34 3.29
N LYS A 58 -18.05 -4.18 2.65
CA LYS A 58 -17.19 -5.29 2.23
C LYS A 58 -16.15 -5.66 3.28
N ASN A 59 -15.81 -6.94 3.32
CA ASN A 59 -14.68 -7.45 4.09
C ASN A 59 -13.54 -7.81 3.12
N TYR A 60 -12.68 -6.84 2.82
CA TYR A 60 -11.60 -7.00 1.86
C TYR A 60 -10.56 -8.04 2.31
N PHE A 61 -10.39 -8.25 3.62
CA PHE A 61 -9.51 -9.28 4.15
C PHE A 61 -10.02 -10.68 3.77
N SER A 62 -11.29 -10.96 4.05
CA SER A 62 -11.94 -12.22 3.72
C SER A 62 -12.07 -12.45 2.21
N GLU A 63 -12.42 -11.41 1.43
CA GLU A 63 -12.47 -11.47 -0.03
C GLU A 63 -11.10 -11.77 -0.65
N SER A 64 -10.04 -11.26 -0.02
CA SER A 64 -8.66 -11.58 -0.36
C SER A 64 -8.22 -12.95 0.14
N GLY A 65 -9.11 -13.71 0.76
CA GLY A 65 -8.86 -15.05 1.26
C GLY A 65 -8.00 -15.10 2.52
N ASN A 66 -8.07 -14.11 3.40
CA ASN A 66 -7.34 -14.05 4.68
C ASN A 66 -5.81 -14.15 4.49
N PRO A 67 -5.17 -13.13 3.88
CA PRO A 67 -3.72 -13.13 3.64
C PRO A 67 -2.90 -13.04 4.94
N ASP A 68 -1.75 -13.70 4.95
CA ASP A 68 -0.77 -13.66 6.06
C ASP A 68 0.04 -12.35 6.06
N LEU A 69 0.21 -11.75 4.87
CA LEU A 69 0.99 -10.54 4.63
C LEU A 69 0.32 -9.66 3.57
N LEU A 70 0.18 -8.37 3.88
CA LEU A 70 -0.17 -7.32 2.93
C LEU A 70 1.07 -6.52 2.54
N ILE A 71 1.35 -6.42 1.24
CA ILE A 71 2.33 -5.49 0.66
C ILE A 71 1.55 -4.43 -0.12
N HIS A 72 1.41 -3.25 0.47
CA HIS A 72 0.64 -2.14 -0.07
C HIS A 72 1.53 -1.17 -0.87
N LEU A 73 1.59 -1.38 -2.19
CA LEU A 73 2.37 -0.54 -3.13
C LEU A 73 1.49 0.42 -3.93
N ALA A 74 0.17 0.27 -3.87
CA ALA A 74 -0.73 1.09 -4.65
C ALA A 74 -0.76 2.54 -4.16
N TRP A 75 -0.64 3.46 -5.13
CA TRP A 75 -0.95 4.87 -4.96
C TRP A 75 -1.20 5.51 -6.33
N GLN A 76 -2.28 6.28 -6.46
CA GLN A 76 -2.78 6.80 -7.73
C GLN A 76 -2.26 8.22 -8.03
N GLY A 77 -2.25 8.57 -9.32
CA GLY A 77 -2.07 9.96 -9.76
C GLY A 77 -0.63 10.49 -9.73
N LEU A 78 0.38 9.63 -9.57
CA LEU A 78 1.77 10.04 -9.74
C LEU A 78 2.10 10.19 -11.24
N PRO A 79 2.93 11.19 -11.63
CA PRO A 79 3.78 12.04 -10.79
C PRO A 79 3.16 13.39 -10.38
N ASN A 80 1.84 13.54 -10.30
CA ASN A 80 1.19 14.81 -9.93
C ASN A 80 1.24 15.05 -8.41
N TYR A 81 2.43 15.26 -7.85
CA TYR A 81 2.70 15.27 -6.40
C TYR A 81 2.01 16.39 -5.61
N LYS A 82 1.66 17.51 -6.26
CA LYS A 82 1.09 18.70 -5.61
C LYS A 82 -0.44 18.70 -5.56
N GLU A 83 -1.09 17.79 -6.29
CA GLU A 83 -2.53 17.81 -6.48
C GLU A 83 -3.31 17.43 -5.21
N ALA A 84 -4.43 18.12 -4.98
CA ALA A 84 -5.23 17.97 -3.76
C ALA A 84 -5.85 16.58 -3.59
N PHE A 85 -6.06 15.83 -4.70
CA PHE A 85 -6.67 14.50 -4.65
C PHE A 85 -5.89 13.51 -3.76
N HIS A 86 -4.60 13.74 -3.52
CA HIS A 86 -3.82 12.90 -2.58
C HIS A 86 -4.40 12.94 -1.17
N LEU A 87 -4.85 14.13 -0.73
CA LEU A 87 -5.44 14.34 0.59
C LEU A 87 -6.96 14.11 0.58
N GLU A 88 -7.64 14.52 -0.48
CA GLU A 88 -9.11 14.52 -0.53
C GLU A 88 -9.70 13.16 -0.94
N LYS A 89 -8.95 12.36 -1.70
CA LYS A 89 -9.42 11.09 -2.24
C LYS A 89 -8.54 9.91 -1.83
N ASN A 90 -7.24 9.97 -2.12
CA ASN A 90 -6.34 8.83 -1.92
C ASN A 90 -6.21 8.50 -0.43
N LEU A 91 -5.89 9.49 0.41
CA LEU A 91 -5.73 9.28 1.85
C LEU A 91 -6.98 8.63 2.49
N PRO A 92 -8.20 9.18 2.39
CA PRO A 92 -9.40 8.55 2.96
C PRO A 92 -9.62 7.12 2.46
N SER A 93 -9.43 6.88 1.16
CA SER A 93 -9.67 5.57 0.58
C SER A 93 -8.64 4.52 1.03
N HIS A 94 -7.36 4.89 1.08
CA HIS A 94 -6.31 4.01 1.59
C HIS A 94 -6.45 3.75 3.10
N THR A 95 -6.84 4.77 3.87
CA THR A 95 -7.19 4.64 5.29
C THR A 95 -8.33 3.63 5.47
N ALA A 96 -9.42 3.78 4.71
CA ALA A 96 -10.56 2.87 4.79
C ALA A 96 -10.18 1.42 4.43
N PHE A 97 -9.41 1.22 3.35
CA PHE A 97 -8.94 -0.10 2.95
C PHE A 97 -8.04 -0.74 4.02
N LEU A 98 -7.00 -0.04 4.48
CA LEU A 98 -6.05 -0.61 5.44
C LEU A 98 -6.70 -0.85 6.81
N LYS A 99 -7.58 0.05 7.26
CA LYS A 99 -8.38 -0.16 8.47
C LYS A 99 -9.25 -1.40 8.33
N ASN A 100 -9.96 -1.55 7.21
CA ASN A 100 -10.77 -2.75 6.95
C ASN A 100 -9.93 -4.03 7.00
N MET A 101 -8.73 -4.02 6.43
CA MET A 101 -7.83 -5.18 6.49
C MET A 101 -7.44 -5.52 7.93
N VAL A 102 -7.02 -4.52 8.71
CA VAL A 102 -6.55 -4.69 10.10
C VAL A 102 -7.69 -5.10 11.03
N ASP A 103 -8.83 -4.40 10.99
CA ASP A 103 -10.02 -4.70 11.82
C ASP A 103 -10.52 -6.15 11.61
N ASN A 104 -10.27 -6.73 10.43
CA ASN A 104 -10.70 -8.07 10.09
C ASN A 104 -9.61 -9.16 10.28
N GLY A 105 -8.46 -8.82 10.88
CA GLY A 105 -7.46 -9.79 11.31
C GLY A 105 -6.16 -9.80 10.51
N MET A 106 -5.89 -8.80 9.66
CA MET A 106 -4.57 -8.65 9.04
C MET A 106 -3.50 -8.34 10.10
N GLN A 107 -2.49 -9.21 10.19
CA GLN A 107 -1.43 -9.10 11.20
C GLN A 107 -0.11 -8.52 10.68
N ASN A 108 0.18 -8.58 9.38
CA ASN A 108 1.46 -8.12 8.83
C ASN A 108 1.22 -7.19 7.65
N VAL A 109 1.59 -5.92 7.81
CA VAL A 109 1.32 -4.86 6.85
C VAL A 109 2.62 -4.16 6.49
N VAL A 110 3.01 -4.26 5.23
CA VAL A 110 4.11 -3.51 4.63
C VAL A 110 3.52 -2.42 3.75
N VAL A 111 3.89 -1.17 3.97
CA VAL A 111 3.41 -0.04 3.17
C VAL A 111 4.60 0.75 2.64
N THR A 112 4.57 1.10 1.37
CA THR A 112 5.55 2.04 0.81
C THR A 112 5.12 3.48 1.05
N GLY A 113 5.90 4.17 1.87
CA GLY A 113 5.97 5.61 1.94
C GLY A 113 6.86 6.21 0.85
N THR A 114 7.37 7.40 1.12
CA THR A 114 8.21 8.15 0.19
C THR A 114 9.27 8.97 0.93
N CYS A 115 10.44 9.15 0.34
CA CYS A 115 11.44 10.08 0.88
C CYS A 115 10.95 11.54 0.91
N PHE A 116 9.86 11.88 0.21
CA PHE A 116 9.28 13.23 0.28
C PHE A 116 8.70 13.54 1.66
N GLU A 117 8.49 12.52 2.51
CA GLU A 117 8.14 12.69 3.93
C GLU A 117 9.21 13.44 4.72
N TYR A 118 10.49 13.37 4.31
CA TYR A 118 11.59 14.07 4.98
C TYR A 118 11.61 15.58 4.69
N GLY A 119 10.89 16.04 3.66
CA GLY A 119 10.99 17.42 3.18
C GLY A 119 12.28 17.69 2.42
N MET A 120 12.59 18.97 2.21
CA MET A 120 13.84 19.40 1.58
C MET A 120 14.94 19.44 2.63
N LYS A 121 15.69 18.34 2.73
CA LYS A 121 16.84 18.18 3.63
C LYS A 121 18.08 17.81 2.83
N GLU A 122 19.22 18.31 3.29
CA GLU A 122 20.53 17.98 2.74
C GLU A 122 21.25 16.97 3.66
N GLY A 123 22.13 16.17 3.07
CA GLY A 123 22.96 15.21 3.81
C GLY A 123 22.29 13.84 4.04
N CYS A 124 22.86 13.08 4.97
CA CYS A 124 22.37 11.75 5.32
C CYS A 124 21.04 11.85 6.08
N LEU A 125 20.06 11.07 5.64
CA LEU A 125 18.74 11.01 6.25
C LEU A 125 18.63 9.75 7.12
N SER A 126 17.92 9.86 8.25
CA SER A 126 17.60 8.76 9.16
C SER A 126 16.10 8.67 9.40
N GLU A 127 15.61 7.46 9.61
CA GLU A 127 14.20 7.18 9.91
C GLU A 127 13.69 7.88 11.16
N GLU A 128 14.58 8.13 12.14
CA GLU A 128 14.31 8.82 13.41
C GLU A 128 14.07 10.33 13.26
N MET A 129 14.35 10.89 12.08
CA MET A 129 14.12 12.31 11.84
C MET A 129 12.62 12.62 11.75
N ALA A 130 12.24 13.78 12.28
CA ALA A 130 10.90 14.32 12.12
C ALA A 130 10.54 14.46 10.64
N THR A 131 9.31 14.09 10.30
CA THR A 131 8.77 14.32 8.96
C THR A 131 8.44 15.79 8.76
N ASP A 132 8.64 16.27 7.53
CA ASP A 132 8.45 17.66 7.11
C ASP A 132 7.88 17.71 5.67
N PRO A 133 6.70 17.10 5.42
CA PRO A 133 6.17 16.94 4.07
C PRO A 133 5.78 18.27 3.43
N GLN A 134 6.31 18.55 2.23
CA GLN A 134 6.18 19.85 1.54
C GLN A 134 5.16 19.86 0.37
N ASN A 135 4.41 18.78 0.15
CA ASN A 135 3.37 18.71 -0.90
C ASN A 135 2.25 17.74 -0.52
N ALA A 136 1.13 17.80 -1.26
CA ALA A 136 -0.08 17.00 -0.99
C ALA A 136 0.19 15.49 -0.96
N TYR A 137 1.01 14.97 -1.87
CA TYR A 137 1.40 13.57 -1.88
C TYR A 137 2.14 13.15 -0.60
N ALA A 138 3.19 13.88 -0.24
CA ALA A 138 3.99 13.62 0.95
C ALA A 138 3.15 13.74 2.23
N MET A 139 2.33 14.78 2.32
CA MET A 139 1.41 14.98 3.44
C MET A 139 0.42 13.83 3.58
N ALA A 140 -0.13 13.34 2.47
CA ALA A 140 -1.06 12.21 2.48
C ALA A 140 -0.38 10.91 2.94
N LYS A 141 0.84 10.62 2.47
CA LYS A 141 1.62 9.46 2.91
C LYS A 141 1.98 9.53 4.39
N ASP A 142 2.45 10.69 4.85
CA ASP A 142 2.80 10.88 6.26
C ASP A 142 1.57 10.75 7.18
N LYS A 143 0.44 11.36 6.80
CA LYS A 143 -0.83 11.20 7.52
C LYS A 143 -1.31 9.75 7.56
N LEU A 144 -1.13 9.00 6.47
CA LEU A 144 -1.47 7.58 6.43
C LEU A 144 -0.59 6.76 7.38
N ARG A 145 0.71 7.06 7.45
CA ARG A 145 1.63 6.43 8.41
C ARG A 145 1.18 6.66 9.85
N ILE A 146 0.96 7.94 10.21
CA ILE A 146 0.48 8.32 11.55
C ILE A 146 -0.84 7.62 11.86
N PHE A 147 -1.79 7.58 10.92
CA PHE A 147 -3.05 6.86 11.10
C PHE A 147 -2.83 5.37 11.43
N LEU A 148 -1.93 4.68 10.73
CA LEU A 148 -1.65 3.27 10.99
C LEU A 148 -0.94 3.04 12.33
N GLU A 149 -0.04 3.94 12.71
CA GLU A 149 0.62 3.92 14.03
C GLU A 149 -0.39 4.12 15.18
N GLU A 150 -1.36 5.02 15.00
CA GLU A 150 -2.48 5.16 15.94
C GLU A 150 -3.36 3.89 15.96
N LEU A 151 -3.65 3.31 14.79
CA LEU A 151 -4.42 2.08 14.70
C LEU A 151 -3.72 0.88 15.39
N GLN A 152 -2.38 0.86 15.43
CA GLN A 152 -1.62 -0.17 16.17
C GLN A 152 -1.86 -0.11 17.69
N LYS A 153 -2.32 1.03 18.23
CA LYS A 153 -2.66 1.14 19.67
C LYS A 153 -3.98 0.45 20.00
N GLU A 154 -4.88 0.35 19.03
CA GLU A 154 -6.19 -0.32 19.16
C GLU A 154 -6.12 -1.79 18.74
N ASN A 155 -5.30 -2.10 17.73
CA ASN A 155 -5.18 -3.43 17.13
C ASN A 155 -3.73 -3.89 17.09
N ALA A 156 -3.45 -5.10 17.55
CA ALA A 156 -2.11 -5.67 17.46
C ALA A 156 -1.81 -6.16 16.03
N PHE A 157 -1.00 -5.40 15.30
CA PHE A 157 -0.44 -5.83 14.01
C PHE A 157 0.99 -5.29 13.82
N ASN A 158 1.76 -5.94 12.95
CA ASN A 158 3.10 -5.55 12.58
C ASN A 158 3.05 -4.60 11.37
N LEU A 159 3.47 -3.36 11.57
CA LEU A 159 3.63 -2.37 10.51
C LEU A 159 5.10 -2.26 10.09
N LYS A 160 5.36 -2.29 8.79
CA LYS A 160 6.64 -1.91 8.19
C LYS A 160 6.41 -0.78 7.19
N TRP A 161 6.90 0.41 7.51
CA TRP A 161 6.81 1.59 6.65
C TRP A 161 8.12 1.81 5.89
N ILE A 162 8.09 1.74 4.56
CA ILE A 162 9.28 1.81 3.72
C ILE A 162 9.29 3.15 2.97
N ARG A 163 10.19 4.08 3.34
CA ARG A 163 10.36 5.36 2.64
C ARG A 163 11.23 5.18 1.40
N LEU A 164 10.60 4.98 0.25
CA LEU A 164 11.30 4.81 -1.02
C LEU A 164 11.86 6.14 -1.53
N PHE A 165 13.11 6.12 -1.98
CA PHE A 165 13.75 7.21 -2.71
C PHE A 165 13.45 7.12 -4.21
N TYR A 166 14.14 7.94 -5.00
CA TYR A 166 14.07 7.88 -6.45
C TYR A 166 14.47 6.49 -6.96
N MET A 167 13.63 5.94 -7.83
CA MET A 167 13.86 4.65 -8.47
C MET A 167 13.90 4.88 -9.98
N CYS A 168 14.89 4.26 -10.64
CA CYS A 168 15.13 4.33 -12.08
C CYS A 168 14.86 2.98 -12.76
#